data_AF-A0A3R6HTK8-F1
#
_entry.id   AF-A0A3R6HTK8-F1
#
_cell.length_a   1.000
_cell.length_b   1.000
_cell.length_c   1.000
_cell.angle_alpha   90.00
_cell.angle_beta   90.00
_cell.angle_gamma   90.00
#
_symmetry.space_group_name_H-M   'P 1'
#
loop_
_entity.id
_entity.type
_entity.pdbx_description
1 polymer ?
#
loop_
_entity_poly.entity_id
_entity_poly.type
_entity_poly.pdbx_seq_one_letter_code
_entity_poly.pdbx_strand_id
1 'polypeptide(L)'
;MEQLNKILAEYVKRLGNDYETAIATGNATPELSFRPALDDFLVQMSGFIDRKIDRIFEPRQQGKYGRPDWLFCNKDTMGIYGYVEAKSFNPNVVLNPVDYERQVKRYLYLGNPVILTDGIDFIVYYPNKTSSLISVCKKPINWNAPELNSDIFPMFKNFFKKEGFRTISEKQLVAELSKRAKHLCEDLEGILDINEDEAENETERKTIISLKHLWDVAAKSHDKSLADNHTFAGFVAQILAFGLLYAHRYVNEKDITPADKYQKLQVFWNSPSFKTQALRLQPFKTLVNALADELNSPFSKIGIWYDNTRRMLSCIRLSEHQITTPNFHELYESFLAAYDGKTRNDFGAWYTPMHWQNTQQSLLMQSCRLYCQEKMYVIKPSRLLILAVVLAHLSKLFSTRCPFLKALRLLDLRFYLFHML
;
A
#
# COMPACT_ATOMS: atom_id res chain seq x y z
N MET A 1 27.25 -23.21 3.48
CA MET A 1 27.56 -23.53 4.89
C MET A 1 28.86 -22.89 5.35
N GLU A 2 29.95 -23.02 4.61
CA GLU A 2 31.24 -22.39 4.95
C GLU A 2 31.16 -20.87 5.17
N GLN A 3 30.54 -20.13 4.25
CA GLN A 3 30.35 -18.68 4.40
C GLN A 3 29.50 -18.30 5.63
N LEU A 4 28.48 -19.09 5.97
CA LEU A 4 27.64 -18.85 7.15
C LEU A 4 28.41 -19.08 8.45
N ASN A 5 29.20 -20.14 8.50
CA ASN A 5 30.07 -20.43 9.63
C ASN A 5 31.10 -19.31 9.81
N LYS A 6 31.61 -18.74 8.71
CA LYS A 6 32.49 -17.56 8.74
C LYS A 6 31.79 -16.33 9.32
N ILE A 7 30.60 -15.99 8.85
CA ILE A 7 29.79 -14.87 9.40
C ILE A 7 29.57 -15.07 10.91
N LEU A 8 29.22 -16.28 11.33
CA LEU A 8 28.96 -16.60 12.73
C LEU A 8 30.22 -16.49 13.60
N ALA A 9 31.35 -17.01 13.11
CA ALA A 9 32.63 -16.95 13.82
C ALA A 9 33.14 -15.51 13.94
N GLU A 10 33.04 -14.71 12.88
CA GLU A 10 33.40 -13.30 12.89
C GLU A 10 32.51 -12.50 13.85
N TYR A 11 31.20 -12.77 13.87
CA TYR A 11 30.27 -12.17 14.80
C TYR A 11 30.65 -12.45 16.27
N VAL A 12 30.82 -13.73 16.63
CA VAL A 12 31.14 -14.11 18.01
C VAL A 12 32.49 -13.56 18.45
N LYS A 13 33.50 -13.58 17.55
CA LYS A 13 34.81 -12.98 17.84
C LYS A 13 34.70 -11.48 18.10
N ARG A 14 33.96 -10.75 17.27
CA ARG A 14 33.75 -9.30 17.44
C ARG A 14 33.03 -9.01 18.74
N LEU A 15 31.96 -9.75 19.03
CA LEU A 15 31.21 -9.62 20.27
C LEU A 15 32.09 -9.86 21.52
N GLY A 16 32.98 -10.86 21.47
CA GLY A 16 33.94 -11.12 22.55
C GLY A 16 34.91 -9.97 22.78
N ASN A 17 35.49 -9.44 21.70
CA ASN A 17 36.38 -8.28 21.78
C ASN A 17 35.66 -7.04 22.35
N ASP A 18 34.43 -6.78 21.90
CA ASP A 18 33.62 -5.65 22.37
C ASP A 18 33.30 -5.80 23.87
N TYR A 19 33.00 -7.03 24.32
CA TYR A 19 32.74 -7.35 25.72
C TYR A 19 33.98 -7.19 26.60
N GLU A 20 35.13 -7.74 26.18
CA GLU A 20 36.41 -7.60 26.90
C GLU A 20 36.82 -6.13 27.02
N THR A 21 36.67 -5.35 25.96
CA THR A 21 36.96 -3.91 25.94
C THR A 21 36.03 -3.15 26.89
N ALA A 22 34.74 -3.47 26.91
CA ALA A 22 33.78 -2.82 27.81
C ALA A 22 34.12 -3.08 29.28
N ILE A 23 34.48 -4.32 29.66
CA ILE A 23 34.93 -4.64 31.02
C ILE A 23 36.23 -3.90 31.36
N ALA A 24 37.22 -3.95 30.47
CA ALA A 24 38.54 -3.39 30.73
C ALA A 24 38.53 -1.87 30.90
N THR A 25 37.66 -1.17 30.15
CA THR A 25 37.60 0.30 30.16
C THR A 25 36.67 0.86 31.21
N GLY A 26 35.64 0.11 31.65
CA GLY A 26 34.60 0.59 32.57
C GLY A 26 33.77 1.79 32.06
N ASN A 27 34.06 2.27 30.84
CA ASN A 27 33.52 3.49 30.24
C ASN A 27 32.34 3.21 29.30
N ALA A 28 32.02 1.93 29.05
CA ALA A 28 30.93 1.51 28.22
C ALA A 28 30.01 0.59 29.02
N THR A 29 28.70 0.80 28.94
CA THR A 29 27.74 -0.20 29.41
C THR A 29 27.88 -1.43 28.50
N PRO A 30 28.06 -2.64 29.07
CA PRO A 30 28.05 -3.87 28.30
C PRO A 30 26.83 -3.96 27.39
N GLU A 31 25.72 -3.32 27.78
CA GLU A 31 24.45 -3.28 27.06
C GLU A 31 24.43 -2.53 25.71
N LEU A 32 25.19 -1.43 25.55
CA LEU A 32 25.14 -0.65 24.30
C LEU A 32 26.26 -1.02 23.33
N SER A 33 27.33 -1.62 23.85
CA SER A 33 28.54 -1.91 23.09
C SER A 33 28.37 -3.05 22.07
N PHE A 34 27.44 -3.98 22.29
CA PHE A 34 27.25 -5.13 21.40
C PHE A 34 26.28 -4.88 20.22
N ARG A 35 25.43 -3.84 20.31
CA ARG A 35 24.41 -3.55 19.29
C ARG A 35 25.00 -3.35 17.89
N PRO A 36 26.16 -2.68 17.71
CA PRO A 36 26.81 -2.58 16.40
C PRO A 36 27.23 -3.93 15.81
N ALA A 37 27.78 -4.84 16.63
CA ALA A 37 28.15 -6.19 16.17
C ALA A 37 26.92 -7.01 15.80
N LEU A 38 25.85 -6.92 16.60
CA LEU A 38 24.57 -7.59 16.32
C LEU A 38 23.93 -7.06 15.03
N ASP A 39 23.95 -5.75 14.82
CA ASP A 39 23.42 -5.12 13.61
C ASP A 39 24.12 -5.61 12.34
N ASP A 40 25.45 -5.65 12.36
CA ASP A 40 26.27 -6.17 11.26
C ASP A 40 25.98 -7.65 10.99
N PHE A 41 25.89 -8.47 12.04
CA PHE A 41 25.49 -9.87 11.91
C PHE A 41 24.11 -10.03 11.26
N LEU A 42 23.13 -9.25 11.70
CA LEU A 42 21.78 -9.30 11.15
C LEU A 42 21.74 -8.87 9.67
N VAL A 43 22.53 -7.86 9.28
CA VAL A 43 22.67 -7.44 7.87
C VAL A 43 23.28 -8.54 7.02
N GLN A 44 24.40 -9.12 7.46
CA GLN A 44 25.08 -10.18 6.72
C GLN A 44 24.20 -11.43 6.60
N MET A 45 23.52 -11.82 7.69
CA MET A 45 22.62 -12.97 7.71
C MET A 45 21.41 -12.78 6.79
N SER A 46 20.74 -11.64 6.88
CA SER A 46 19.58 -11.34 6.02
C SER A 46 19.98 -11.23 4.54
N GLY A 47 21.08 -10.53 4.23
CA GLY A 47 21.57 -10.38 2.87
C GLY A 47 22.08 -11.68 2.24
N PHE A 48 22.59 -12.62 3.05
CA PHE A 48 22.92 -13.97 2.60
C PHE A 48 21.66 -14.79 2.25
N ILE A 49 20.58 -14.62 3.01
CA ILE A 49 19.31 -15.34 2.79
C ILE A 49 18.59 -14.81 1.55
N ASP A 50 18.38 -13.49 1.46
CA ASP A 50 17.78 -12.84 0.31
C ASP A 50 18.17 -11.34 0.28
N ARG A 51 18.69 -10.87 -0.85
CA ARG A 51 19.09 -9.47 -1.06
C ARG A 51 17.92 -8.48 -1.00
N LYS A 52 16.69 -8.98 -1.17
CA LYS A 52 15.45 -8.21 -1.05
C LYS A 52 15.04 -7.94 0.38
N ILE A 53 15.62 -8.64 1.36
CA ILE A 53 15.41 -8.33 2.77
C ILE A 53 16.13 -7.02 3.07
N ASP A 54 15.38 -6.06 3.59
CA ASP A 54 15.89 -4.80 4.11
C ASP A 54 15.81 -4.80 5.63
N ARG A 55 16.81 -4.20 6.24
CA ARG A 55 16.89 -3.97 7.68
C ARG A 55 16.72 -2.49 7.94
N ILE A 56 15.75 -2.13 8.75
CA ILE A 56 15.57 -0.77 9.27
C ILE A 56 15.97 -0.79 10.74
N PHE A 57 17.05 -0.07 11.07
CA PHE A 57 17.47 0.15 12.45
C PHE A 57 16.74 1.35 13.05
N GLU A 58 16.30 1.20 14.29
CA GLU A 58 15.44 2.15 15.00
C GLU A 58 14.29 2.68 14.12
N PRO A 59 13.41 1.80 13.62
CA PRO A 59 12.27 2.19 12.80
C PRO A 59 11.42 3.26 13.49
N ARG A 60 10.64 4.00 12.70
CA ARG A 60 9.63 4.90 13.28
C ARG A 60 8.70 4.12 14.22
N GLN A 61 8.14 4.83 15.19
CA GLN A 61 7.20 4.25 16.14
C GLN A 61 6.06 3.51 15.44
N GLN A 62 5.83 2.25 15.80
CA GLN A 62 4.81 1.38 15.23
C GLN A 62 3.44 1.68 15.87
N GLY A 63 2.97 2.91 15.71
CA GLY A 63 1.76 3.42 16.36
C GLY A 63 1.84 3.33 17.90
N LYS A 64 0.83 2.73 18.53
CA LYS A 64 0.79 2.56 20.00
C LYS A 64 1.65 1.40 20.53
N TYR A 65 2.28 0.61 19.65
CA TYR A 65 2.92 -0.65 20.02
C TYR A 65 4.41 -0.51 20.39
N GLY A 66 4.97 0.68 20.20
CA GLY A 66 6.36 1.01 20.54
C GLY A 66 7.27 1.06 19.33
N ARG A 67 8.58 1.09 19.58
CA ARG A 67 9.63 1.11 18.57
C ARG A 67 10.55 -0.09 18.82
N PRO A 68 10.52 -1.14 17.98
CA PRO A 68 11.51 -2.21 18.07
C PRO A 68 12.89 -1.66 17.70
N ASP A 69 13.96 -2.33 18.13
CA ASP A 69 15.32 -1.93 17.75
C ASP A 69 15.57 -2.18 16.25
N TRP A 70 15.03 -3.27 15.68
CA TRP A 70 15.07 -3.55 14.25
C TRP A 70 13.73 -3.99 13.67
N LEU A 71 13.51 -3.64 12.40
CA LEU A 71 12.41 -4.12 11.56
C LEU A 71 12.99 -4.67 10.26
N PHE A 72 12.54 -5.86 9.87
CA PHE A 72 12.92 -6.48 8.59
C PHE A 72 11.73 -6.49 7.63
N CYS A 73 11.95 -6.02 6.41
CA CYS A 73 10.91 -5.95 5.39
C CYS A 73 11.45 -6.29 4.00
N ASN A 74 10.58 -6.61 3.05
CA ASN A 74 10.95 -6.78 1.66
C ASN A 74 11.03 -5.40 0.96
N LYS A 75 12.11 -5.14 0.22
CA LYS A 75 12.34 -3.86 -0.51
C LYS A 75 11.27 -3.57 -1.56
N ASP A 76 10.74 -4.60 -2.20
CA ASP A 76 9.81 -4.46 -3.34
C ASP A 76 8.36 -4.31 -2.87
N THR A 77 7.93 -5.20 -1.96
CA THR A 77 6.53 -5.27 -1.49
C THR A 77 6.29 -4.43 -0.24
N MET A 78 7.35 -4.08 0.49
CA MET A 78 7.30 -3.48 1.82
C MET A 78 6.59 -4.36 2.87
N GLY A 79 6.42 -5.66 2.58
CA GLY A 79 5.91 -6.64 3.53
C GLY A 79 6.90 -6.85 4.68
N ILE A 80 6.38 -7.11 5.89
CA ILE A 80 7.21 -7.23 7.09
C ILE A 80 7.54 -8.70 7.32
N TYR A 81 8.82 -9.04 7.45
CA TYR A 81 9.24 -10.37 7.89
C TYR A 81 9.13 -10.52 9.40
N GLY A 82 9.50 -9.47 10.15
CA GLY A 82 9.38 -9.46 11.59
C GLY A 82 10.19 -8.35 12.25
N TYR A 83 10.21 -8.38 13.57
CA TYR A 83 10.87 -7.40 14.42
C TYR A 83 11.96 -8.06 15.26
N VAL A 84 13.01 -7.31 15.62
CA VAL A 84 14.03 -7.76 16.58
C VAL A 84 14.12 -6.73 17.70
N GLU A 85 14.17 -7.22 18.93
CA GLU A 85 14.30 -6.43 20.15
C GLU A 85 15.51 -6.96 20.93
N ALA A 86 16.51 -6.10 21.16
CA ALA A 86 17.71 -6.45 21.90
C ALA A 86 17.58 -6.11 23.39
N LYS A 87 18.16 -6.95 24.23
CA LYS A 87 18.25 -6.83 25.69
C LYS A 87 19.68 -6.86 26.16
N SER A 88 19.87 -6.48 27.42
CA SER A 88 21.19 -6.46 28.06
C SER A 88 21.91 -7.79 27.88
N PHE A 89 23.11 -7.72 27.32
CA PHE A 89 23.95 -8.87 27.10
C PHE A 89 24.51 -9.39 28.43
N ASN A 90 24.39 -10.70 28.65
CA ASN A 90 25.06 -11.38 29.76
C ASN A 90 25.68 -12.70 29.27
N PRO A 91 27.02 -12.84 29.28
CA PRO A 91 27.67 -14.06 28.77
C PRO A 91 27.53 -15.25 29.70
N ASN A 92 27.10 -15.06 30.95
CA ASN A 92 27.04 -16.11 31.97
C ASN A 92 25.63 -16.66 32.17
N VAL A 93 24.59 -15.92 31.75
CA VAL A 93 23.20 -16.22 32.07
C VAL A 93 22.37 -16.28 30.79
N VAL A 94 21.55 -17.33 30.67
CA VAL A 94 20.60 -17.48 29.56
C VAL A 94 19.52 -16.39 29.66
N LEU A 95 19.13 -15.83 28.52
CA LEU A 95 18.12 -14.80 28.41
C LEU A 95 16.78 -15.26 29.01
N ASN A 96 16.34 -14.59 30.07
CA ASN A 96 15.03 -14.80 30.68
C ASN A 96 13.98 -13.89 30.02
N PRO A 97 12.94 -14.43 29.36
CA PRO A 97 11.94 -13.61 28.66
C PRO A 97 10.87 -12.98 29.57
N VAL A 98 10.76 -13.38 30.85
CA VAL A 98 9.64 -13.04 31.75
C VAL A 98 9.40 -11.52 31.82
N ASP A 99 10.46 -10.73 31.96
CA ASP A 99 10.35 -9.27 32.08
C ASP A 99 9.97 -8.57 30.76
N TYR A 100 10.13 -9.27 29.64
CA TYR A 100 9.98 -8.73 28.29
C TYR A 100 8.71 -9.19 27.58
N GLU A 101 7.94 -10.09 28.19
CA GLU A 101 6.71 -10.63 27.60
C GLU A 101 5.73 -9.54 27.15
N ARG A 102 5.57 -8.47 27.95
CA ARG A 102 4.68 -7.36 27.62
C ARG A 102 5.09 -6.70 26.31
N GLN A 103 6.39 -6.49 26.10
CA GLN A 103 6.91 -5.87 24.89
C GLN A 103 6.79 -6.79 23.68
N VAL A 104 7.14 -8.07 23.83
CA VAL A 104 6.99 -9.08 22.78
C VAL A 104 5.52 -9.20 22.35
N LYS A 105 4.60 -9.27 23.31
CA LYS A 105 3.15 -9.31 23.06
C LYS A 105 2.70 -8.10 22.24
N ARG A 106 3.18 -6.88 22.52
CA ARG A 106 2.83 -5.67 21.75
C ARG A 106 3.16 -5.82 20.26
N TYR A 107 4.34 -6.32 19.91
CA TYR A 107 4.73 -6.47 18.50
C TYR A 107 4.06 -7.67 17.83
N LEU A 108 3.82 -8.76 18.56
CA LEU A 108 3.05 -9.91 18.04
C LEU A 108 1.62 -9.54 17.66
N TYR A 109 0.99 -8.56 18.33
CA TYR A 109 -0.32 -8.02 17.93
C TYR A 109 -0.34 -7.40 16.53
N LEU A 110 0.82 -7.00 15.99
CA LEU A 110 0.94 -6.52 14.61
C LEU A 110 0.84 -7.66 13.59
N GLY A 111 0.89 -8.92 14.04
CA GLY A 111 0.70 -10.10 13.20
C GLY A 111 1.97 -10.64 12.54
N ASN A 112 3.15 -10.15 12.94
CA ASN A 112 4.44 -10.61 12.42
C ASN A 112 5.29 -11.26 13.52
N PRO A 113 6.21 -12.19 13.17
CA PRO A 113 7.18 -12.76 14.09
C PRO A 113 8.04 -11.71 14.82
N VAL A 114 8.49 -12.06 16.03
CA VAL A 114 9.36 -11.21 16.87
C VAL A 114 10.52 -12.04 17.38
N ILE A 115 11.73 -11.51 17.27
CA ILE A 115 12.92 -12.05 17.94
C ILE A 115 13.22 -11.19 19.16
N LEU A 116 13.29 -11.83 20.32
CA LEU A 116 13.90 -11.26 21.51
C LEU A 116 15.31 -11.83 21.64
N THR A 117 16.31 -10.98 21.77
CA THR A 117 17.71 -11.43 21.84
C THR A 117 18.55 -10.60 22.78
N ASP A 118 19.61 -11.18 23.30
CA ASP A 118 20.70 -10.46 23.98
C ASP A 118 22.01 -10.50 23.18
N GLY A 119 21.94 -10.90 21.91
CA GLY A 119 23.07 -11.10 21.01
C GLY A 119 23.57 -12.55 20.94
N ILE A 120 23.32 -13.38 21.95
CA ILE A 120 23.69 -14.80 21.91
C ILE A 120 22.47 -15.70 21.91
N ASP A 121 21.51 -15.44 22.79
CA ASP A 121 20.25 -16.17 22.83
C ASP A 121 19.24 -15.48 21.92
N PHE A 122 18.57 -16.27 21.06
CA PHE A 122 17.53 -15.78 20.15
C PHE A 122 16.24 -16.54 20.44
N ILE A 123 15.28 -15.86 21.05
CA ILE A 123 13.94 -16.39 21.29
C ILE A 123 13.02 -15.84 20.19
N VAL A 124 12.61 -16.72 19.28
CA VAL A 124 11.66 -16.37 18.22
C VAL A 124 10.25 -16.64 18.71
N TYR A 125 9.37 -15.67 18.53
CA TYR A 125 7.94 -15.78 18.80
C TYR A 125 7.16 -15.64 17.50
N TYR A 126 6.20 -16.52 17.29
CA TYR A 126 5.31 -16.47 16.13
C TYR A 126 3.87 -16.09 16.55
N PRO A 127 3.09 -15.45 15.66
CA PRO A 127 1.70 -15.09 15.94
C PRO A 127 0.79 -16.27 16.32
N ASN A 128 1.14 -17.50 15.91
CA ASN A 128 0.44 -18.74 16.28
C ASN A 128 0.75 -19.23 17.71
N LYS A 129 1.40 -18.41 18.54
CA LYS A 129 1.81 -18.70 19.93
C LYS A 129 2.92 -19.74 20.08
N THR A 130 3.58 -20.15 19.00
CA THR A 130 4.79 -20.97 19.09
C THR A 130 6.02 -20.10 19.37
N SER A 131 6.96 -20.63 20.15
CA SER A 131 8.24 -20.01 20.37
C SER A 131 9.37 -21.03 20.43
N SER A 132 10.58 -20.58 20.12
CA SER A 132 11.80 -21.41 20.16
C SER A 132 12.99 -20.55 20.57
N LEU A 133 13.80 -21.06 21.51
CA LEU A 133 15.09 -20.49 21.90
C LEU A 133 16.20 -21.22 21.15
N ILE A 134 17.04 -20.46 20.45
CA ILE A 134 18.26 -20.95 19.82
C ILE A 134 19.39 -20.01 20.20
N SER A 135 20.47 -20.56 20.73
CA SER A 135 21.64 -19.79 21.13
C SER A 135 22.75 -19.96 20.09
N VAL A 136 23.45 -18.87 19.76
CA VAL A 136 24.61 -18.84 18.87
C VAL A 136 25.77 -19.66 19.43
N CYS A 137 25.94 -19.68 20.75
CA CYS A 137 26.86 -20.54 21.47
C CYS A 137 26.33 -20.81 22.88
N LYS A 138 26.87 -21.83 23.55
CA LYS A 138 26.45 -22.19 24.90
C LYS A 138 26.92 -21.14 25.92
N LYS A 139 26.03 -20.79 26.86
CA LYS A 139 26.37 -19.99 28.05
C LYS A 139 26.58 -20.90 29.27
N PRO A 140 27.50 -20.56 30.20
CA PRO A 140 28.48 -19.46 30.13
C PRO A 140 29.45 -19.58 28.95
N ILE A 141 29.78 -18.46 28.31
CA ILE A 141 30.57 -18.45 27.08
C ILE A 141 32.06 -18.63 27.40
N ASN A 142 32.69 -19.62 26.76
CA ASN A 142 34.15 -19.72 26.71
C ASN A 142 34.68 -18.92 25.52
N TRP A 143 35.12 -17.68 25.73
CA TRP A 143 35.61 -16.80 24.67
C TRP A 143 36.85 -17.32 23.93
N ASN A 144 37.67 -18.16 24.56
CA ASN A 144 38.85 -18.75 23.92
C ASN A 144 38.50 -19.82 22.88
N ALA A 145 37.39 -20.52 23.09
CA ALA A 145 36.95 -21.61 22.22
C ALA A 145 35.41 -21.72 22.26
N PRO A 146 34.68 -20.75 21.68
CA PRO A 146 33.23 -20.77 21.70
C PRO A 146 32.70 -21.90 20.81
N GLU A 147 31.84 -22.75 21.37
CA GLU A 147 31.12 -23.78 20.63
C GLU A 147 29.97 -23.14 19.84
N LEU A 148 30.20 -22.89 18.55
CA LEU A 148 29.24 -22.24 17.68
C LEU A 148 28.11 -23.21 17.27
N ASN A 149 26.88 -22.72 17.32
CA ASN A 149 25.69 -23.45 16.94
C ASN A 149 25.16 -22.97 15.58
N SER A 150 25.26 -23.83 14.56
CA SER A 150 24.77 -23.52 13.20
C SER A 150 23.24 -23.52 13.07
N ASP A 151 22.49 -24.01 14.07
CA ASP A 151 21.02 -24.04 14.04
C ASP A 151 20.39 -22.64 14.03
N ILE A 152 21.19 -21.61 14.35
CA ILE A 152 20.79 -20.21 14.17
C ILE A 152 20.44 -19.88 12.71
N PHE A 153 21.06 -20.55 11.74
CA PHE A 153 20.78 -20.30 10.32
C PHE A 153 19.40 -20.81 9.88
N PRO A 154 19.02 -22.09 10.11
CA PRO A 154 17.65 -22.54 9.91
C PRO A 154 16.59 -21.68 10.61
N MET A 155 16.90 -21.15 11.80
CA MET A 155 16.03 -20.20 12.51
C MET A 155 15.78 -18.93 11.70
N PHE A 156 16.84 -18.23 11.28
CA PHE A 156 16.69 -17.01 10.48
C PHE A 156 16.05 -17.29 9.13
N LYS A 157 16.40 -18.41 8.48
CA LYS A 157 15.75 -18.84 7.23
C LYS A 157 14.25 -19.04 7.42
N ASN A 158 13.81 -19.58 8.56
CA ASN A 158 12.39 -19.72 8.86
C ASN A 158 11.73 -18.37 9.22
N PHE A 159 12.43 -17.51 9.95
CA PHE A 159 11.97 -16.17 10.31
C PHE A 159 11.71 -15.30 9.05
N PHE A 160 12.59 -15.36 8.06
CA PHE A 160 12.46 -14.63 6.79
C PHE A 160 11.66 -15.40 5.71
N LYS A 161 11.06 -16.54 6.03
CA LYS A 161 10.42 -17.42 5.04
C LYS A 161 9.18 -16.81 4.39
N LYS A 162 8.41 -16.03 5.15
CA LYS A 162 7.13 -15.48 4.70
C LYS A 162 7.03 -14.02 5.10
N GLU A 163 6.57 -13.21 4.16
CA GLU A 163 6.16 -11.84 4.43
C GLU A 163 4.80 -11.85 5.14
N GLY A 164 4.70 -11.03 6.17
CA GLY A 164 3.46 -10.67 6.83
C GLY A 164 3.00 -9.26 6.45
N PHE A 165 2.03 -8.76 7.19
CA PHE A 165 1.41 -7.48 6.91
C PHE A 165 2.14 -6.32 7.56
N ARG A 166 2.19 -5.18 6.87
CA ARG A 166 2.37 -3.88 7.51
C ARG A 166 1.03 -3.20 7.77
N THR A 167 0.98 -2.42 8.85
CA THR A 167 -0.18 -1.60 9.21
C THR A 167 0.18 -0.13 8.98
N ILE A 168 -0.63 0.56 8.17
CA ILE A 168 -0.43 1.99 7.87
C ILE A 168 -1.75 2.75 8.00
N SER A 169 -1.66 4.06 8.28
CA SER A 169 -2.83 4.93 8.29
C SER A 169 -3.43 5.11 6.89
N GLU A 170 -4.69 5.53 6.82
CA GLU A 170 -5.35 5.83 5.55
C GLU A 170 -4.64 6.93 4.77
N LYS A 171 -4.23 7.99 5.47
CA LYS A 171 -3.44 9.08 4.89
C LYS A 171 -2.13 8.58 4.28
N GLN A 172 -1.43 7.65 4.95
CA GLN A 172 -0.20 7.07 4.42
C GLN A 172 -0.46 6.20 3.20
N LEU A 173 -1.47 5.31 3.26
CA LEU A 173 -1.85 4.46 2.13
C LEU A 173 -2.17 5.30 0.88
N VAL A 174 -2.99 6.32 1.05
CA VAL A 174 -3.39 7.25 0.00
C VAL A 174 -2.17 8.00 -0.55
N ALA A 175 -1.28 8.51 0.31
CA ALA A 175 -0.09 9.22 -0.12
C ALA A 175 0.89 8.33 -0.91
N GLU A 176 1.15 7.11 -0.45
CA GLU A 176 2.02 6.16 -1.14
C GLU A 176 1.46 5.79 -2.52
N LEU A 177 0.16 5.51 -2.59
CA LEU A 177 -0.50 5.17 -3.85
C LEU A 177 -0.56 6.37 -4.82
N SER A 178 -0.83 7.57 -4.30
CA SER A 178 -0.85 8.79 -5.10
C SER A 178 0.51 9.10 -5.72
N LYS A 179 1.60 8.90 -4.95
CA LYS A 179 2.96 9.02 -5.48
C LYS A 179 3.23 8.02 -6.60
N ARG A 180 2.82 6.76 -6.42
CA ARG A 180 2.95 5.72 -7.47
C ARG A 180 2.16 6.07 -8.73
N ALA A 181 0.95 6.61 -8.56
CA ALA A 181 0.12 7.03 -9.69
C ALA A 181 0.75 8.19 -10.47
N LYS A 182 1.47 9.11 -9.80
CA LYS A 182 2.21 10.20 -10.48
C LYS A 182 3.30 9.65 -11.37
N HIS A 183 4.12 8.75 -10.85
CA HIS A 183 5.16 8.11 -11.66
C HIS A 183 4.55 7.34 -12.84
N LEU A 184 3.42 6.65 -12.64
CA LEU A 184 2.73 6.00 -13.76
C LEU A 184 2.24 7.02 -14.81
N CYS A 185 1.77 8.20 -14.39
CA CYS A 185 1.39 9.25 -15.33
C CYS A 185 2.57 9.69 -16.18
N GLU A 186 3.73 9.93 -15.56
CA GLU A 186 4.97 10.29 -16.27
C GLU A 186 5.40 9.18 -17.23
N ASP A 187 5.35 7.91 -16.79
CA ASP A 187 5.66 6.75 -17.63
C ASP A 187 4.70 6.64 -18.83
N LEU A 188 3.39 6.82 -18.60
CA LEU A 188 2.37 6.73 -19.65
C LEU A 188 2.47 7.89 -20.65
N GLU A 189 2.73 9.10 -20.17
CA GLU A 189 2.97 10.28 -21.02
C GLU A 189 4.18 10.03 -21.93
N GLY A 190 5.29 9.57 -21.36
CA GLY A 190 6.47 9.21 -22.15
C GLY A 190 6.20 8.13 -23.19
N ILE A 191 5.35 7.14 -22.91
CA ILE A 191 4.95 6.12 -23.90
C ILE A 191 4.08 6.71 -25.01
N LEU A 192 3.17 7.64 -24.68
CA LEU A 192 2.28 8.27 -25.66
C LEU A 192 3.02 9.16 -26.66
N ASP A 193 4.14 9.74 -26.25
CA ASP A 193 5.01 10.57 -27.08
C ASP A 193 5.83 9.76 -28.11
N ILE A 194 5.96 8.44 -27.94
CA ILE A 194 6.73 7.56 -28.83
C ILE A 194 5.89 7.18 -30.06
N ASN A 195 6.48 7.26 -31.26
CA ASN A 195 5.83 6.76 -32.48
C ASN A 195 5.90 5.22 -32.57
N GLU A 196 4.94 4.58 -33.23
CA GLU A 196 4.89 3.11 -33.28
C GLU A 196 6.13 2.46 -33.93
N ASP A 197 6.80 3.18 -34.83
CA ASP A 197 8.01 2.79 -35.53
C ASP A 197 9.30 3.07 -34.73
N GLU A 198 9.20 3.85 -33.65
CA GLU A 198 10.29 4.17 -32.73
C GLU A 198 10.32 3.22 -31.51
N ALA A 199 9.38 2.28 -31.41
CA ALA A 199 9.31 1.33 -30.31
C ALA A 199 10.57 0.45 -30.23
N GLU A 200 11.13 0.29 -29.03
CA GLU A 200 12.37 -0.48 -28.82
C GLU A 200 12.16 -1.99 -29.09
N ASN A 201 10.94 -2.48 -28.89
CA ASN A 201 10.58 -3.88 -29.08
C ASN A 201 9.07 -4.05 -29.30
N GLU A 202 8.66 -5.26 -29.67
CA GLU A 202 7.26 -5.59 -29.96
C GLU A 202 6.32 -5.46 -28.74
N THR A 203 6.82 -5.64 -27.51
CA THR A 203 6.01 -5.42 -26.31
C THR A 203 5.68 -3.94 -26.16
N GLU A 204 6.68 -3.07 -26.25
CA GLU A 204 6.47 -1.62 -26.17
C GLU A 204 5.59 -1.12 -27.30
N ARG A 205 5.78 -1.64 -28.53
CA ARG A 205 4.92 -1.32 -29.68
C ARG A 205 3.45 -1.63 -29.40
N LYS A 206 3.15 -2.79 -28.81
CA LYS A 206 1.78 -3.17 -28.40
C LYS A 206 1.21 -2.26 -27.32
N THR A 207 2.03 -1.87 -26.36
CA THR A 207 1.64 -0.91 -25.32
C THR A 207 1.26 0.44 -25.94
N ILE A 208 2.10 0.97 -26.85
CA ILE A 208 1.85 2.24 -27.56
C ILE A 208 0.54 2.18 -28.34
N ILE A 209 0.33 1.13 -29.13
CA ILE A 209 -0.90 0.96 -29.94
C ILE A 209 -2.14 0.91 -29.03
N SER A 210 -2.09 0.10 -27.97
CA SER A 210 -3.19 -0.04 -27.01
C SER A 210 -3.55 1.29 -26.34
N LEU A 211 -2.54 2.06 -25.91
CA LEU A 211 -2.74 3.37 -25.30
C LEU A 211 -3.26 4.41 -26.28
N LYS A 212 -2.69 4.50 -27.49
CA LYS A 212 -3.14 5.44 -28.53
C LYS A 212 -4.56 5.13 -29.00
N HIS A 213 -4.93 3.86 -29.10
CA HIS A 213 -6.31 3.46 -29.39
C HIS A 213 -7.27 3.91 -28.28
N LEU A 214 -6.91 3.69 -27.01
CA LEU A 214 -7.73 4.17 -25.88
C LEU A 214 -7.84 5.69 -25.84
N TRP A 215 -6.75 6.39 -26.13
CA TRP A 215 -6.71 7.84 -26.24
C TRP A 215 -7.65 8.33 -27.34
N ASP A 216 -7.57 7.74 -28.53
CA ASP A 216 -8.42 8.10 -29.67
C ASP A 216 -9.91 7.89 -29.35
N VAL A 217 -10.26 6.77 -28.71
CA VAL A 217 -11.61 6.52 -28.22
C VAL A 217 -12.02 7.58 -27.21
N ALA A 218 -11.21 7.87 -26.18
CA ALA A 218 -11.56 8.82 -25.12
C ALA A 218 -11.71 10.26 -25.63
N ALA A 219 -10.78 10.72 -26.47
CA ALA A 219 -10.77 12.07 -27.03
C ALA A 219 -11.93 12.31 -28.02
N LYS A 220 -12.29 11.30 -28.83
CA LYS A 220 -13.40 11.41 -29.78
C LYS A 220 -14.78 11.26 -29.15
N SER A 221 -14.93 10.44 -28.10
CA SER A 221 -16.24 10.04 -27.58
C SER A 221 -16.70 10.75 -26.31
N HIS A 222 -15.80 11.36 -25.52
CA HIS A 222 -16.16 11.82 -24.18
C HIS A 222 -15.71 13.24 -23.81
N ASP A 223 -14.45 13.64 -24.05
CA ASP A 223 -13.97 14.99 -23.71
C ASP A 223 -12.76 15.43 -24.55
N LYS A 224 -12.82 16.64 -25.12
CA LYS A 224 -11.72 17.24 -25.89
C LYS A 224 -10.56 17.68 -25.00
N SER A 225 -10.76 17.86 -23.69
CA SER A 225 -9.69 18.17 -22.74
C SER A 225 -8.67 17.02 -22.59
N LEU A 226 -9.07 15.79 -22.93
CA LEU A 226 -8.20 14.60 -22.94
C LEU A 226 -7.30 14.50 -24.18
N ALA A 227 -7.35 15.47 -25.10
CA ALA A 227 -6.48 15.51 -26.27
C ALA A 227 -5.01 15.79 -25.92
N ASP A 228 -4.73 16.21 -24.69
CA ASP A 228 -3.37 16.36 -24.18
C ASP A 228 -2.85 15.04 -23.58
N ASN A 229 -1.63 14.64 -23.95
CA ASN A 229 -1.02 13.36 -23.54
C ASN A 229 -0.91 13.27 -22.01
N HIS A 230 -0.45 14.32 -21.35
CA HIS A 230 -0.32 14.36 -19.89
C HIS A 230 -1.68 14.19 -19.21
N THR A 231 -2.70 14.90 -19.67
CA THR A 231 -4.05 14.85 -19.11
C THR A 231 -4.67 13.46 -19.24
N PHE A 232 -4.50 12.80 -20.40
CA PHE A 232 -4.96 11.43 -20.60
C PHE A 232 -4.15 10.40 -19.79
N ALA A 233 -2.82 10.52 -19.78
CA ALA A 233 -1.95 9.68 -18.96
C ALA A 233 -2.34 9.75 -17.47
N GLY A 234 -2.61 10.96 -16.98
CA GLY A 234 -3.05 11.18 -15.60
C GLY A 234 -4.41 10.57 -15.32
N PHE A 235 -5.34 10.62 -16.28
CA PHE A 235 -6.64 9.96 -16.16
C PHE A 235 -6.51 8.43 -16.06
N VAL A 236 -5.74 7.81 -16.95
CA VAL A 236 -5.49 6.35 -16.94
C VAL A 236 -4.79 5.94 -15.64
N ALA A 237 -3.76 6.69 -15.21
CA ALA A 237 -3.02 6.41 -13.98
C ALA A 237 -3.91 6.47 -12.74
N GLN A 238 -4.79 7.48 -12.64
CA GLN A 238 -5.76 7.59 -11.55
C GLN A 238 -6.73 6.41 -11.52
N ILE A 239 -7.26 5.99 -12.66
CA ILE A 239 -8.18 4.84 -12.75
C ILE A 239 -7.49 3.55 -12.31
N LEU A 240 -6.29 3.28 -12.80
CA LEU A 240 -5.56 2.06 -12.45
C LEU A 240 -5.18 2.04 -10.96
N ALA A 241 -4.64 3.13 -10.44
CA ALA A 241 -4.24 3.24 -9.04
C ALA A 241 -5.44 3.15 -8.10
N PHE A 242 -6.45 3.98 -8.31
CA PHE A 242 -7.63 4.00 -7.45
C PHE A 242 -8.45 2.72 -7.61
N GLY A 243 -8.48 2.12 -8.80
CA GLY A 243 -9.11 0.82 -9.03
C GLY A 243 -8.49 -0.29 -8.17
N LEU A 244 -7.16 -0.29 -8.02
CA LEU A 244 -6.47 -1.21 -7.10
C LEU A 244 -6.79 -0.91 -5.64
N LEU A 245 -6.89 0.36 -5.24
CA LEU A 245 -7.31 0.73 -3.88
C LEU A 245 -8.75 0.30 -3.59
N TYR A 246 -9.64 0.45 -4.55
CA TYR A 246 -11.03 0.00 -4.48
C TYR A 246 -11.09 -1.52 -4.28
N ALA A 247 -10.39 -2.28 -5.13
CA ALA A 247 -10.28 -3.73 -4.99
C ALA A 247 -9.72 -4.11 -3.61
N HIS A 248 -8.68 -3.41 -3.17
CA HIS A 248 -8.04 -3.61 -1.87
C HIS A 248 -9.01 -3.46 -0.70
N ARG A 249 -10.05 -2.62 -0.77
CA ARG A 249 -11.09 -2.52 0.29
C ARG A 249 -11.92 -3.78 0.45
N TYR A 250 -12.16 -4.52 -0.63
CA TYR A 250 -12.98 -5.73 -0.60
C TYR A 250 -12.18 -7.00 -0.29
N VAL A 251 -10.87 -7.01 -0.54
CA VAL A 251 -10.01 -8.17 -0.31
C VAL A 251 -9.36 -8.09 1.08
N ASN A 252 -10.16 -8.24 2.16
CA ASN A 252 -9.70 -8.17 3.56
C ASN A 252 -10.34 -9.22 4.48
N GLU A 253 -10.45 -10.46 4.01
CA GLU A 253 -10.90 -11.56 4.87
C GLU A 253 -9.98 -11.72 6.09
N LYS A 254 -10.55 -12.15 7.21
CA LYS A 254 -9.89 -12.16 8.53
C LYS A 254 -8.55 -12.91 8.56
N ASP A 255 -8.50 -14.07 7.91
CA ASP A 255 -7.36 -14.99 7.93
C ASP A 255 -6.60 -15.03 6.60
N ILE A 256 -6.77 -14.00 5.77
CA ILE A 256 -6.09 -13.92 4.47
C ILE A 256 -4.59 -13.72 4.66
N THR A 257 -3.77 -14.41 3.86
CA THR A 257 -2.33 -14.15 3.80
C THR A 257 -2.00 -13.10 2.74
N PRO A 258 -0.83 -12.42 2.79
CA PRO A 258 -0.43 -11.50 1.72
C PRO A 258 -0.38 -12.16 0.33
N ALA A 259 -0.02 -13.45 0.27
CA ALA A 259 -0.03 -14.22 -0.98
C ALA A 259 -1.45 -14.42 -1.52
N ASP A 260 -2.39 -14.86 -0.67
CA ASP A 260 -3.79 -15.06 -1.07
C ASP A 260 -4.46 -13.73 -1.46
N LYS A 261 -4.12 -12.66 -0.72
CA LYS A 261 -4.59 -11.30 -1.01
C LYS A 261 -4.11 -10.82 -2.37
N TYR A 262 -2.85 -11.07 -2.72
CA TYR A 262 -2.31 -10.77 -4.04
C TYR A 262 -3.08 -11.51 -5.14
N GLN A 263 -3.31 -12.82 -4.98
CA GLN A 263 -4.07 -13.62 -5.95
C GLN A 263 -5.49 -13.08 -6.17
N LYS A 264 -6.18 -12.72 -5.07
CA LYS A 264 -7.53 -12.14 -5.15
C LYS A 264 -7.55 -10.75 -5.81
N LEU A 265 -6.53 -9.92 -5.56
CA LEU A 265 -6.38 -8.62 -6.24
C LEU A 265 -6.14 -8.79 -7.75
N GLN A 266 -5.35 -9.79 -8.16
CA GLN A 266 -5.06 -10.07 -9.56
C GLN A 266 -6.33 -10.38 -10.37
N VAL A 267 -7.26 -11.15 -9.79
CA VAL A 267 -8.50 -11.58 -10.47
C VAL A 267 -9.72 -10.71 -10.16
N PHE A 268 -9.58 -9.65 -9.37
CA PHE A 268 -10.71 -8.89 -8.81
C PHE A 268 -11.76 -8.47 -9.84
N TRP A 269 -11.34 -7.90 -10.96
CA TRP A 269 -12.26 -7.34 -11.97
C TRP A 269 -13.09 -8.38 -12.72
N ASN A 270 -12.58 -9.61 -12.81
CA ASN A 270 -13.17 -10.69 -13.63
C ASN A 270 -13.66 -11.88 -12.82
N SER A 271 -13.37 -11.93 -11.51
CA SER A 271 -13.85 -12.97 -10.62
C SER A 271 -15.36 -12.87 -10.35
N PRO A 272 -16.10 -13.99 -10.40
CA PRO A 272 -17.52 -14.03 -10.01
C PRO A 272 -17.76 -13.53 -8.58
N SER A 273 -16.81 -13.77 -7.67
CA SER A 273 -16.91 -13.37 -6.25
C SER A 273 -16.98 -11.86 -6.05
N PHE A 274 -16.48 -11.07 -7.00
CA PHE A 274 -16.47 -9.61 -6.94
C PHE A 274 -17.32 -8.96 -8.03
N LYS A 275 -18.18 -9.74 -8.71
CA LYS A 275 -18.99 -9.27 -9.86
C LYS A 275 -19.79 -8.01 -9.51
N THR A 276 -20.45 -7.98 -8.35
CA THR A 276 -21.27 -6.84 -7.93
C THR A 276 -20.43 -5.58 -7.74
N GLN A 277 -19.25 -5.70 -7.12
CA GLN A 277 -18.33 -4.59 -6.87
C GLN A 277 -17.71 -4.10 -8.18
N ALA A 278 -17.25 -5.01 -9.02
CA ALA A 278 -16.68 -4.68 -10.33
C ALA A 278 -17.70 -3.99 -11.26
N LEU A 279 -18.98 -4.40 -11.22
CA LEU A 279 -20.05 -3.76 -11.99
C LEU A 279 -20.41 -2.35 -11.50
N ARG A 280 -20.21 -2.03 -10.21
CA ARG A 280 -20.42 -0.66 -9.70
C ARG A 280 -19.43 0.33 -10.30
N LEU A 281 -18.20 -0.12 -10.57
CA LEU A 281 -17.16 0.67 -11.25
C LEU A 281 -16.96 0.19 -12.69
N GLN A 282 -18.06 0.09 -13.46
CA GLN A 282 -18.02 -0.45 -14.82
C GLN A 282 -16.97 0.23 -15.71
N PRO A 283 -16.77 1.57 -15.70
CA PRO A 283 -15.73 2.18 -16.53
C PRO A 283 -14.29 1.85 -16.09
N PHE A 284 -14.04 1.64 -14.80
CA PHE A 284 -12.75 1.13 -14.35
C PHE A 284 -12.53 -0.28 -14.91
N LYS A 285 -13.55 -1.14 -14.79
CA LYS A 285 -13.51 -2.49 -15.35
C LYS A 285 -13.26 -2.48 -16.86
N THR A 286 -13.95 -1.63 -17.60
CA THR A 286 -13.79 -1.50 -19.05
C THR A 286 -12.35 -1.12 -19.42
N LEU A 287 -11.77 -0.13 -18.73
CA LEU A 287 -10.38 0.28 -18.98
C LEU A 287 -9.38 -0.83 -18.61
N VAL A 288 -9.55 -1.47 -17.45
CA VAL A 288 -8.68 -2.59 -17.05
C VAL A 288 -8.75 -3.74 -18.05
N ASN A 289 -9.94 -4.04 -18.56
CA ASN A 289 -10.11 -5.08 -19.58
C ASN A 289 -9.49 -4.69 -20.92
N ALA A 290 -9.59 -3.42 -21.32
CA ALA A 290 -8.97 -2.93 -22.55
C ALA A 290 -7.44 -2.97 -22.49
N LEU A 291 -6.85 -2.83 -21.29
CA LEU A 291 -5.42 -2.93 -21.06
C LEU A 291 -4.97 -4.30 -20.53
N ALA A 292 -5.83 -5.33 -20.56
CA ALA A 292 -5.56 -6.59 -19.85
C ALA A 292 -4.26 -7.28 -20.28
N ASP A 293 -3.96 -7.27 -21.58
CA ASP A 293 -2.73 -7.89 -22.11
C ASP A 293 -1.47 -7.16 -21.61
N GLU A 294 -1.53 -5.83 -21.52
CA GLU A 294 -0.44 -5.00 -21.01
C GLU A 294 -0.30 -5.14 -19.48
N LEU A 295 -1.40 -5.08 -18.75
CA LEU A 295 -1.42 -5.15 -17.27
C LEU A 295 -1.00 -6.51 -16.72
N ASN A 296 -1.11 -7.57 -17.51
CA ASN A 296 -0.68 -8.93 -17.15
C ASN A 296 0.66 -9.32 -17.77
N SER A 297 1.25 -8.48 -18.63
CA SER A 297 2.56 -8.73 -19.20
C SER A 297 3.67 -8.38 -18.20
N PRO A 298 4.60 -9.31 -17.89
CA PRO A 298 5.75 -9.02 -17.03
C PRO A 298 6.81 -8.15 -17.72
N PHE A 299 6.65 -7.91 -19.03
CA PHE A 299 7.59 -7.13 -19.84
C PHE A 299 7.06 -5.73 -20.17
N SER A 300 5.77 -5.46 -19.94
CA SER A 300 5.18 -4.14 -20.15
C SER A 300 5.51 -3.23 -18.97
N LYS A 301 5.95 -1.99 -19.23
CA LYS A 301 6.21 -0.98 -18.19
C LYS A 301 4.98 -0.77 -17.30
N ILE A 302 3.78 -0.72 -17.90
CA ILE A 302 2.50 -0.58 -17.18
C ILE A 302 2.18 -1.85 -16.38
N GLY A 303 2.42 -3.04 -16.95
CA GLY A 303 2.25 -4.32 -16.27
C GLY A 303 3.12 -4.47 -15.04
N ILE A 304 4.40 -4.10 -15.13
CA ILE A 304 5.34 -4.08 -14.01
C ILE A 304 4.85 -3.14 -12.91
N TRP A 305 4.43 -1.92 -13.25
CA TRP A 305 3.87 -0.98 -12.29
C TRP A 305 2.62 -1.53 -11.58
N TYR A 306 1.70 -2.12 -12.36
CA TYR A 306 0.43 -2.63 -11.85
C TYR A 306 0.66 -3.83 -10.92
N ASP A 307 1.58 -4.71 -11.28
CA ASP A 307 1.96 -5.87 -10.47
C ASP A 307 2.65 -5.47 -9.16
N ASN A 308 3.63 -4.57 -9.23
CA ASN A 308 4.32 -4.05 -8.05
C ASN A 308 3.35 -3.38 -7.08
N THR A 309 2.36 -2.65 -7.60
CA THR A 309 1.34 -2.01 -6.78
C THR A 309 0.40 -3.03 -6.14
N ARG A 310 0.00 -4.09 -6.86
CA ARG A 310 -0.77 -5.22 -6.28
C ARG A 310 -0.02 -5.91 -5.15
N ARG A 311 1.27 -6.22 -5.34
CA ARG A 311 2.13 -6.85 -4.32
C ARG A 311 2.28 -5.96 -3.09
N MET A 312 2.52 -4.67 -3.29
CA MET A 312 2.59 -3.73 -2.17
C MET A 312 1.27 -3.69 -1.39
N LEU A 313 0.13 -3.58 -2.08
CA LEU A 313 -1.19 -3.55 -1.46
C LEU A 313 -1.52 -4.86 -0.74
N SER A 314 -1.09 -6.00 -1.26
CA SER A 314 -1.34 -7.30 -0.64
C SER A 314 -0.62 -7.46 0.70
N CYS A 315 0.50 -6.78 0.91
CA CYS A 315 1.19 -6.73 2.20
C CYS A 315 0.66 -5.66 3.16
N ILE A 316 -0.40 -4.92 2.82
CA ILE A 316 -1.03 -3.93 3.70
C ILE A 316 -2.30 -4.50 4.33
N ARG A 317 -2.35 -4.48 5.66
CA ARG A 317 -3.55 -4.79 6.44
C ARG A 317 -4.32 -3.52 6.75
N LEU A 318 -5.60 -3.51 6.39
CA LEU A 318 -6.53 -2.46 6.79
C LEU A 318 -7.01 -2.70 8.22
N SER A 319 -7.21 -1.61 8.96
CA SER A 319 -7.90 -1.62 10.25
C SER A 319 -9.41 -1.89 10.06
N GLU A 320 -10.10 -2.34 11.10
CA GLU A 320 -11.56 -2.54 11.06
C GLU A 320 -12.31 -1.27 10.64
N HIS A 321 -11.85 -0.10 11.09
CA HIS A 321 -12.43 1.18 10.68
C HIS A 321 -12.27 1.42 9.17
N GLN A 322 -11.09 1.14 8.61
CA GLN A 322 -10.83 1.27 7.17
C GLN A 322 -11.61 0.27 6.31
N ILE A 323 -12.12 -0.83 6.90
CA ILE A 323 -12.89 -1.87 6.21
C ILE A 323 -14.40 -1.61 6.29
N THR A 324 -14.90 -1.21 7.46
CA THR A 324 -16.34 -1.15 7.76
C THR A 324 -17.02 0.15 7.29
N THR A 325 -16.27 1.24 7.10
CA THR A 325 -16.80 2.54 6.69
C THR A 325 -16.11 3.12 5.44
N PRO A 326 -15.98 2.41 4.31
CA PRO A 326 -15.37 3.00 3.13
C PRO A 326 -16.37 3.95 2.47
N ASN A 327 -16.33 5.23 2.84
CA ASN A 327 -16.88 6.29 2.00
C ASN A 327 -15.94 6.45 0.79
N PHE A 328 -16.25 5.73 -0.30
CA PHE A 328 -15.42 5.72 -1.49
C PHE A 328 -15.27 7.11 -2.12
N HIS A 329 -16.23 8.02 -1.91
CA HIS A 329 -16.11 9.40 -2.34
C HIS A 329 -15.04 10.14 -1.56
N GLU A 330 -15.11 10.14 -0.22
CA GLU A 330 -14.09 10.78 0.63
C GLU A 330 -12.71 10.17 0.43
N LEU A 331 -12.65 8.85 0.20
CA LEU A 331 -11.40 8.16 -0.10
C LEU A 331 -10.81 8.61 -1.45
N TYR A 332 -11.66 8.74 -2.48
CA TYR A 332 -11.22 9.23 -3.78
C TYR A 332 -10.83 10.70 -3.73
N GLU A 333 -11.56 11.54 -2.99
CA GLU A 333 -11.16 12.94 -2.76
C GLU A 333 -9.82 13.06 -2.06
N SER A 334 -9.60 12.23 -1.04
CA SER A 334 -8.32 12.18 -0.34
C SER A 334 -7.19 11.77 -1.29
N PHE A 335 -7.46 10.79 -2.17
CA PHE A 335 -6.54 10.38 -3.22
C PHE A 335 -6.26 11.50 -4.23
N LEU A 336 -7.29 12.15 -4.76
CA LEU A 336 -7.13 13.27 -5.68
C LEU A 336 -6.39 14.45 -5.05
N ALA A 337 -6.64 14.76 -3.78
CA ALA A 337 -5.94 15.83 -3.08
C ALA A 337 -4.43 15.53 -2.94
N ALA A 338 -4.06 14.26 -2.70
CA ALA A 338 -2.66 13.84 -2.63
C ALA A 338 -2.01 13.67 -4.02
N TYR A 339 -2.78 13.26 -5.02
CA TYR A 339 -2.36 13.11 -6.40
C TYR A 339 -2.18 14.47 -7.08
N ASP A 340 -3.20 15.31 -7.11
CA ASP A 340 -3.12 16.59 -7.83
C ASP A 340 -4.01 17.64 -7.16
N GLY A 341 -3.58 18.09 -5.98
CA GLY A 341 -4.31 19.08 -5.19
C GLY A 341 -4.48 20.43 -5.89
N LYS A 342 -3.61 20.78 -6.85
CA LYS A 342 -3.70 22.02 -7.62
C LYS A 342 -4.86 21.95 -8.60
N THR A 343 -4.88 20.92 -9.45
CA THR A 343 -6.01 20.67 -10.38
C THR A 343 -7.31 20.42 -9.63
N ARG A 344 -7.30 19.75 -8.47
CA ARG A 344 -8.51 19.59 -7.64
C ARG A 344 -9.13 20.94 -7.25
N ASN A 345 -8.29 21.90 -6.83
CA ASN A 345 -8.75 23.22 -6.43
C ASN A 345 -9.18 24.06 -7.64
N ASP A 346 -8.43 24.01 -8.73
CA ASP A 346 -8.69 24.78 -9.96
C ASP A 346 -10.00 24.36 -10.65
N PHE A 347 -10.39 23.08 -10.56
CA PHE A 347 -11.61 22.54 -11.15
C PHE A 347 -12.82 22.51 -10.21
N GLY A 348 -12.70 23.00 -8.97
CA GLY A 348 -13.81 23.17 -8.04
C GLY A 348 -14.58 21.87 -7.71
N ALA A 349 -13.92 20.71 -7.81
CA ALA A 349 -14.52 19.41 -7.53
C ALA A 349 -14.66 19.21 -6.01
N TRP A 350 -15.71 19.79 -5.43
CA TRP A 350 -16.05 19.65 -4.01
C TRP A 350 -17.24 18.71 -3.82
N TYR A 351 -17.08 17.69 -2.98
CA TYR A 351 -18.18 16.82 -2.56
C TYR A 351 -19.30 17.58 -1.88
N THR A 352 -20.54 17.27 -2.29
CA THR A 352 -21.74 17.62 -1.55
C THR A 352 -22.01 16.52 -0.52
N PRO A 353 -21.93 16.79 0.80
CA PRO A 353 -22.08 15.76 1.82
C PRO A 353 -23.38 14.94 1.73
N MET A 354 -23.31 13.65 2.08
CA MET A 354 -24.43 12.70 1.89
C MET A 354 -25.72 13.14 2.60
N HIS A 355 -25.63 13.84 3.73
CA HIS A 355 -26.81 14.39 4.40
C HIS A 355 -27.52 15.44 3.54
N TRP A 356 -26.80 16.34 2.88
CA TRP A 356 -27.40 17.30 1.95
C TRP A 356 -28.00 16.61 0.73
N GLN A 357 -27.38 15.54 0.23
CA GLN A 357 -27.93 14.74 -0.86
C GLN A 357 -29.26 14.06 -0.46
N ASN A 358 -29.30 13.48 0.74
CA ASN A 358 -30.49 12.83 1.29
C ASN A 358 -31.61 13.85 1.52
N THR A 359 -31.28 15.04 2.03
CA THR A 359 -32.23 16.15 2.20
C THR A 359 -32.73 16.69 0.87
N GLN A 360 -31.87 16.83 -0.14
CA GLN A 360 -32.31 17.24 -1.49
C GLN A 360 -33.22 16.19 -2.11
N GLN A 361 -32.90 14.90 -1.96
CA GLN A 361 -33.73 13.81 -2.47
C GLN A 361 -35.07 13.73 -1.74
N SER A 362 -35.09 13.92 -0.41
CA SER A 362 -36.34 13.91 0.35
C SER A 362 -37.24 15.10 -0.02
N LEU A 363 -36.67 16.30 -0.16
CA LEU A 363 -37.39 17.51 -0.60
C LEU A 363 -37.93 17.37 -2.02
N LEU A 364 -37.15 16.78 -2.94
CA LEU A 364 -37.58 16.50 -4.31
C LEU A 364 -38.77 15.52 -4.31
N MET A 365 -38.66 14.42 -3.57
CA MET A 365 -39.73 13.43 -3.46
C MET A 365 -40.99 14.00 -2.81
N GLN A 366 -40.84 14.87 -1.81
CA GLN A 366 -41.95 15.54 -1.14
C GLN A 366 -42.64 16.54 -2.07
N SER A 367 -41.87 17.32 -2.83
CA SER A 367 -42.39 18.24 -3.84
C SER A 367 -43.12 17.49 -4.96
N CYS A 368 -42.56 16.39 -5.45
CA CYS A 368 -43.23 15.58 -6.48
C CYS A 368 -44.56 15.00 -5.98
N ARG A 369 -44.65 14.56 -4.72
CA ARG A 369 -45.92 14.08 -4.14
C ARG A 369 -46.98 15.16 -4.04
N LEU A 370 -46.58 16.41 -3.83
CA LEU A 370 -47.51 17.54 -3.66
C LEU A 370 -47.98 18.11 -5.01
N TYR A 371 -47.15 18.04 -6.05
CA TYR A 371 -47.36 18.82 -7.28
C TYR A 371 -47.39 18.02 -8.59
N CYS A 372 -47.26 16.68 -8.58
CA CYS A 372 -47.27 15.87 -9.80
C CYS A 372 -48.23 14.65 -9.72
N GLN A 373 -49.07 14.46 -10.75
CA GLN A 373 -50.09 13.38 -10.81
C GLN A 373 -49.80 12.25 -11.83
N GLU A 374 -48.67 12.29 -12.56
CA GLU A 374 -48.31 11.26 -13.56
C GLU A 374 -46.96 10.57 -13.29
N LYS A 375 -46.70 9.45 -14.00
CA LYS A 375 -45.46 8.65 -13.90
C LYS A 375 -44.22 9.48 -14.28
N MET A 376 -43.33 9.69 -13.32
CA MET A 376 -42.04 10.35 -13.52
C MET A 376 -40.91 9.38 -13.82
N TYR A 377 -40.04 9.77 -14.75
CA TYR A 377 -38.74 9.15 -14.99
C TYR A 377 -37.64 10.07 -14.47
N VAL A 378 -36.89 9.62 -13.44
CA VAL A 378 -35.72 10.35 -12.95
C VAL A 378 -34.53 9.95 -13.81
N ILE A 379 -34.17 10.81 -14.77
CA ILE A 379 -32.91 10.68 -15.50
C ILE A 379 -31.86 11.44 -14.67
N LYS A 380 -30.79 10.76 -14.28
CA LYS A 380 -29.57 11.38 -13.73
C LYS A 380 -28.54 11.49 -14.86
N PRO A 381 -28.60 12.48 -15.76
CA PRO A 381 -27.36 12.94 -16.36
C PRO A 381 -26.57 13.66 -15.25
N SER A 382 -25.24 13.60 -15.32
CA SER A 382 -24.28 14.30 -14.43
C SER A 382 -24.90 15.54 -13.75
N ARG A 383 -24.81 15.63 -12.41
CA ARG A 383 -25.76 16.27 -11.46
C ARG A 383 -26.02 17.79 -11.62
N LEU A 384 -25.68 18.40 -12.75
CA LEU A 384 -26.01 19.78 -13.08
C LEU A 384 -27.44 19.98 -13.61
N LEU A 385 -28.13 18.92 -14.04
CA LEU A 385 -29.51 19.08 -14.53
C LEU A 385 -30.55 19.29 -13.43
N ILE A 386 -30.30 18.80 -12.20
CA ILE A 386 -31.26 18.95 -11.09
C ILE A 386 -31.32 20.42 -10.63
N LEU A 387 -30.18 21.10 -10.57
CA LEU A 387 -30.16 22.54 -10.28
C LEU A 387 -30.84 23.32 -11.40
N ALA A 388 -30.63 22.94 -12.66
CA ALA A 388 -31.21 23.62 -13.82
C ALA A 388 -32.74 23.47 -13.91
N VAL A 389 -33.33 22.30 -13.58
CA VAL A 389 -34.79 22.10 -13.66
C VAL A 389 -35.51 22.77 -12.49
N VAL A 390 -34.94 22.71 -11.27
CA VAL A 390 -35.50 23.41 -10.10
C VAL A 390 -35.34 24.93 -10.25
N LEU A 391 -34.20 25.41 -10.72
CA LEU A 391 -33.99 26.85 -11.02
C LEU A 391 -34.78 27.31 -12.24
N ALA A 392 -35.05 26.47 -13.25
CA ALA A 392 -35.90 26.85 -14.38
C ALA A 392 -37.37 27.02 -13.95
N HIS A 393 -37.87 26.16 -13.06
CA HIS A 393 -39.20 26.33 -12.48
C HIS A 393 -39.29 27.54 -11.54
N LEU A 394 -38.23 27.83 -10.77
CA LEU A 394 -38.16 29.03 -9.93
C LEU A 394 -37.87 30.33 -10.72
N SER A 395 -37.19 30.26 -11.86
CA SER A 395 -36.91 31.41 -12.73
C SER A 395 -38.14 31.87 -13.53
N LYS A 396 -39.14 31.00 -13.69
CA LYS A 396 -40.48 31.41 -14.16
C LYS A 396 -41.21 32.28 -13.11
N LEU A 397 -40.75 32.30 -11.87
CA LEU A 397 -41.30 33.11 -10.76
C LEU A 397 -40.49 34.38 -10.45
N PHE A 398 -39.21 34.47 -10.86
CA PHE A 398 -38.38 35.65 -10.58
C PHE A 398 -37.51 36.05 -11.78
N SER A 399 -37.68 37.30 -12.22
CA SER A 399 -37.05 37.82 -13.44
C SER A 399 -35.57 38.17 -13.24
N THR A 400 -34.78 37.76 -14.24
CA THR A 400 -33.52 38.35 -14.76
C THR A 400 -32.17 38.11 -14.08
N ARG A 401 -31.22 37.76 -14.97
CA ARG A 401 -29.76 37.98 -14.96
C ARG A 401 -28.95 37.35 -13.83
N CYS A 402 -28.57 36.08 -14.00
CA CYS A 402 -27.49 35.48 -13.22
C CYS A 402 -26.34 35.00 -14.13
N PRO A 403 -25.12 35.56 -14.02
CA PRO A 403 -23.94 35.17 -14.83
C PRO A 403 -23.40 33.77 -14.52
N PHE A 404 -23.97 33.07 -13.53
CA PHE A 404 -23.59 31.73 -13.07
C PHE A 404 -23.76 30.62 -14.15
N LEU A 405 -24.62 30.85 -15.14
CA LEU A 405 -24.92 29.87 -16.21
C LEU A 405 -23.81 29.72 -17.27
N LYS A 406 -22.81 30.61 -17.31
CA LYS A 406 -21.67 30.49 -18.25
C LYS A 406 -20.53 29.60 -17.75
N ALA A 407 -20.46 29.30 -16.44
CA ALA A 407 -19.38 28.48 -15.85
C ALA A 407 -19.61 26.96 -16.00
N LEU A 408 -20.70 26.55 -16.66
CA LEU A 408 -21.26 25.22 -16.57
C LEU A 408 -20.91 24.31 -17.76
N ARG A 409 -19.94 24.71 -18.59
CA ARG A 409 -19.69 24.16 -19.93
C ARG A 409 -18.35 23.43 -20.10
N LEU A 410 -17.72 22.97 -19.02
CA LEU A 410 -16.58 22.06 -19.07
C LEU A 410 -16.79 20.98 -18.00
N LEU A 411 -17.35 19.85 -18.41
CA LEU A 411 -17.49 18.66 -17.57
C LEU A 411 -16.35 17.71 -17.94
N ASP A 412 -15.31 17.73 -17.12
CA ASP A 412 -14.15 16.84 -17.20
C ASP A 412 -14.54 15.41 -16.78
N LEU A 413 -14.02 14.37 -17.44
CA LEU A 413 -14.24 12.96 -17.06
C LEU A 413 -13.86 12.66 -15.59
N ARG A 414 -12.97 13.46 -14.98
CA ARG A 414 -12.68 13.38 -13.54
C ARG A 414 -13.94 13.56 -12.67
N PHE A 415 -14.89 14.39 -13.12
CA PHE A 415 -16.19 14.59 -12.49
C PHE A 415 -17.16 13.41 -12.70
N TYR A 416 -16.94 12.61 -13.75
CA TYR A 416 -17.71 11.39 -14.03
C TYR A 416 -17.27 10.23 -13.14
N LEU A 417 -15.94 10.08 -12.92
CA LEU A 417 -15.38 9.15 -11.93
C LEU A 417 -15.91 9.44 -10.52
N PHE A 418 -16.01 10.72 -10.17
CA PHE A 418 -16.54 11.20 -8.91
C PHE A 418 -18.02 10.85 -8.64
N HIS A 419 -18.82 10.60 -9.68
CA HIS A 419 -20.24 10.25 -9.54
C HIS A 419 -20.55 8.76 -9.63
N MET A 420 -19.56 7.92 -9.95
CA MET A 420 -19.71 6.46 -10.00
C MET A 420 -19.27 5.73 -8.73
N LEU A 421 -18.43 6.40 -7.92
CA LEU A 421 -18.13 5.99 -6.55
C LEU A 421 -19.32 6.24 -5.63
#